data_AF-A0A936K8E3-F1
#
_entry.id   AF-A0A936K8E3-F1
#
_cell.length_a   1.000
_cell.length_b   1.000
_cell.length_c   1.000
_cell.angle_alpha   90.00
_cell.angle_beta   90.00
_cell.angle_gamma   90.00
#
_symmetry.space_group_name_H-M   'P 1'
#
loop_
_entity.id
_entity.type
_entity.pdbx_description
1 polymer ?
#
loop_
_entity_poly.entity_id
_entity_poly.type
_entity_poly.pdbx_seq_one_letter_code
_entity_poly.pdbx_strand_id
1 'polypeptide(L)'
;MHTRVDETPPSIETLKLMRAADIPPVALGPFTDAGGKRPLARTVVIRGSTMKPPKGSNFAEFLKLSFESELKAAGKLDPAAGIVVTGRLTESRASENLSKGGAALAAEISVQRNGVPVFTRPYRIDTLWKSEFIGALAIPEAFRQYNTLYPLLVRQVFADPDFQKALKQP
;
A
#
# COMPACT_ATOMS: atom_id res chain seq x y z
N MET A 1 -22.13 -13.37 -3.84
CA MET A 1 -20.96 -13.65 -2.96
C MET A 1 -20.09 -12.40 -2.96
N HIS A 2 -20.18 -11.55 -1.93
CA HIS A 2 -19.35 -10.35 -1.84
C HIS A 2 -17.96 -10.79 -1.41
N THR A 3 -17.00 -10.80 -2.34
CA THR A 3 -15.59 -11.03 -2.01
C THR A 3 -15.13 -9.87 -1.14
N ARG A 4 -15.02 -10.11 0.16
CA ARG A 4 -14.50 -9.19 1.15
C ARG A 4 -13.04 -8.91 0.83
N VAL A 5 -12.76 -7.71 0.36
CA VAL A 5 -11.40 -7.15 0.24
C VAL A 5 -11.09 -6.52 1.60
N ASP A 6 -11.23 -7.25 2.70
CA ASP A 6 -11.27 -6.59 4.02
C ASP A 6 -9.86 -6.43 4.63
N GLU A 7 -8.86 -7.21 4.20
CA GLU A 7 -7.49 -7.08 4.69
C GLU A 7 -6.51 -7.84 3.77
N THR A 8 -5.28 -7.35 3.61
CA THR A 8 -4.20 -8.17 3.04
C THR A 8 -3.42 -8.82 4.19
N PRO A 9 -3.19 -10.15 4.15
CA PRO A 9 -2.42 -10.82 5.19
C PRO A 9 -0.96 -10.31 5.18
N PRO A 10 -0.31 -10.19 6.34
CA PRO A 10 1.07 -9.75 6.43
C PRO A 10 2.02 -10.72 5.72
N SER A 11 3.10 -10.19 5.15
CA SER A 11 4.08 -10.93 4.37
C SER A 11 5.26 -11.39 5.22
N ILE A 12 5.55 -12.69 5.18
CA ILE A 12 6.74 -13.27 5.83
C ILE A 12 8.03 -12.56 5.38
N GLU A 13 8.11 -12.12 4.12
CA GLU A 13 9.27 -11.43 3.59
C GLU A 13 9.43 -10.03 4.18
N THR A 14 8.33 -9.27 4.28
CA THR A 14 8.33 -7.96 4.92
C THR A 14 8.76 -8.08 6.39
N LEU A 15 8.24 -9.08 7.11
CA LEU A 15 8.63 -9.36 8.49
C LEU A 15 10.13 -9.69 8.63
N LYS A 16 10.69 -10.48 7.71
CA LYS A 16 12.12 -10.79 7.69
C LYS A 16 12.96 -9.53 7.47
N LEU A 17 12.55 -8.66 6.55
CA LEU A 17 13.23 -7.39 6.28
C LEU A 17 13.22 -6.48 7.52
N MET A 18 12.06 -6.28 8.14
CA MET A 18 11.94 -5.44 9.35
C MET A 18 12.77 -5.97 10.52
N ARG A 19 12.79 -7.30 10.70
CA ARG A 19 13.58 -7.95 11.75
C ARG A 19 15.08 -7.84 11.49
N ALA A 20 15.53 -8.14 10.27
CA ALA A 20 16.93 -8.02 9.90
C ALA A 20 17.42 -6.57 9.99
N ALA A 21 16.55 -5.64 9.63
CA ALA A 21 16.81 -4.22 9.76
C ALA A 21 16.66 -3.70 11.19
N ASP A 22 16.23 -4.48 12.19
CA ASP A 22 16.00 -4.01 13.57
C ASP A 22 15.40 -2.59 13.67
N ILE A 23 14.26 -2.40 13.01
CA ILE A 23 13.59 -1.09 13.01
C ILE A 23 13.03 -0.76 14.41
N PRO A 24 13.03 0.51 14.84
CA PRO A 24 12.38 0.90 16.09
C PRO A 24 10.84 0.78 15.99
N PRO A 25 10.12 0.86 17.12
CA PRO A 25 8.67 1.07 17.10
C PRO A 25 8.31 2.36 16.34
N VAL A 26 7.24 2.30 15.57
CA VAL A 26 6.75 3.42 14.74
C VAL A 26 5.25 3.59 14.89
N ALA A 27 4.81 4.84 14.82
CA ALA A 27 3.41 5.21 14.71
C ALA A 27 3.03 5.42 13.23
N LEU A 28 1.74 5.27 12.92
CA LEU A 28 1.19 5.59 11.60
C LEU A 28 0.34 6.85 11.66
N GLY A 29 0.77 7.89 10.95
CA GLY A 29 0.03 9.12 10.80
C GLY A 29 -1.05 9.03 9.69
N PRO A 30 -1.47 10.18 9.13
CA PRO A 30 -2.45 10.18 8.05
C PRO A 30 -1.88 9.61 6.75
N PHE A 31 -2.74 8.89 6.02
CA PHE A 31 -2.50 8.53 4.64
C PHE A 31 -3.57 9.22 3.79
N THR A 32 -3.14 10.09 2.89
CA THR A 32 -4.02 10.99 2.16
C THR A 32 -3.99 10.74 0.66
N ASP A 33 -5.05 11.16 -0.03
CA ASP A 33 -5.11 11.17 -1.48
C ASP A 33 -4.37 12.42 -2.00
N ALA A 34 -3.39 12.23 -2.90
CA ALA A 34 -2.73 13.35 -3.60
C ALA A 34 -3.66 14.07 -4.57
N GLY A 35 -4.81 13.46 -4.91
CA GLY A 35 -5.67 13.85 -6.01
C GLY A 35 -6.18 15.29 -5.94
N GLY A 36 -6.30 15.90 -7.12
CA GLY A 36 -6.94 17.20 -7.34
C GLY A 36 -8.42 17.07 -7.69
N LYS A 37 -8.82 17.57 -8.88
CA LYS A 37 -10.23 17.56 -9.33
C LYS A 37 -10.86 16.17 -9.43
N ARG A 38 -10.06 15.10 -9.52
CA ARG A 38 -10.51 13.71 -9.50
C ARG A 38 -9.76 12.95 -8.40
N PRO A 39 -10.45 12.44 -7.37
CA PRO A 39 -9.84 11.65 -6.30
C PRO A 39 -9.28 10.33 -6.85
N LEU A 40 -8.01 10.02 -6.54
CA LEU A 40 -7.37 8.75 -6.89
C LEU A 40 -7.85 7.62 -5.97
N ALA A 41 -8.22 7.97 -4.74
CA ALA A 41 -8.47 7.01 -3.68
C ALA A 41 -9.92 6.48 -3.64
N ARG A 42 -10.81 6.92 -4.53
CA ARG A 42 -12.26 6.59 -4.44
C ARG A 42 -12.66 5.29 -5.15
N THR A 43 -12.14 5.07 -6.35
CA THR A 43 -12.53 3.94 -7.20
C THR A 43 -11.40 3.59 -8.16
N VAL A 44 -11.27 2.32 -8.49
CA VAL A 44 -10.36 1.84 -9.54
C VAL A 44 -11.19 1.07 -10.56
N VAL A 45 -11.02 1.37 -11.85
CA VAL A 45 -11.70 0.63 -12.92
C VAL A 45 -10.76 -0.46 -13.42
N ILE A 46 -11.24 -1.71 -13.43
CA ILE A 46 -10.47 -2.88 -13.85
C ILE A 46 -11.33 -3.72 -14.78
N ARG A 47 -10.89 -3.92 -16.02
CA ARG A 47 -11.66 -4.63 -17.07
C ARG A 47 -13.12 -4.15 -17.18
N GLY A 48 -13.33 -2.84 -17.17
CA GLY A 48 -14.66 -2.22 -17.21
C GLY A 48 -15.50 -2.34 -15.94
N SER A 49 -14.98 -2.98 -14.87
CA SER A 49 -15.66 -3.10 -13.58
C SER A 49 -15.09 -2.11 -12.56
N THR A 50 -15.97 -1.46 -11.81
CA THR A 50 -15.56 -0.52 -10.76
C THR A 50 -15.29 -1.26 -9.45
N MET A 51 -14.05 -1.21 -9.01
CA MET A 51 -13.63 -1.61 -7.68
C MET A 51 -13.77 -0.44 -6.72
N LYS A 52 -14.37 -0.70 -5.55
CA LYS A 52 -14.42 0.22 -4.42
C LYS A 52 -13.46 -0.26 -3.32
N PRO A 53 -12.90 0.67 -2.55
CA PRO A 53 -12.14 0.34 -1.35
C PRO A 53 -13.01 -0.39 -0.31
N PRO A 54 -12.38 -1.02 0.70
CA PRO A 54 -13.09 -1.68 1.80
C PRO A 54 -14.09 -0.72 2.48
N LYS A 55 -15.19 -1.27 3.02
CA LYS A 55 -16.33 -0.47 3.49
C LYS A 55 -15.89 0.57 4.54
N GLY A 56 -16.22 1.84 4.27
CA GLY A 56 -15.91 2.95 5.17
C GLY A 56 -14.52 3.55 5.00
N SER A 57 -13.76 3.14 3.98
CA SER A 57 -12.42 3.66 3.71
C SER A 57 -12.22 4.19 2.28
N ASN A 58 -11.09 4.83 2.03
CA ASN A 58 -10.55 5.12 0.69
C ASN A 58 -9.26 4.31 0.42
N PHE A 59 -8.77 4.25 -0.82
CA PHE A 59 -7.56 3.48 -1.15
C PHE A 59 -6.26 4.00 -0.51
N ALA A 60 -6.20 5.27 -0.05
CA ALA A 60 -5.07 5.76 0.74
C ALA A 60 -5.14 5.24 2.18
N GLU A 61 -6.33 5.18 2.77
CA GLU A 61 -6.56 4.53 4.06
C GLU A 61 -6.33 3.02 3.98
N PHE A 62 -6.69 2.37 2.87
CA PHE A 62 -6.35 0.96 2.65
C PHE A 62 -4.83 0.73 2.58
N LEU A 63 -4.07 1.69 2.04
CA LEU A 63 -2.61 1.67 2.12
C LEU A 63 -2.13 1.77 3.56
N LYS A 64 -2.71 2.66 4.38
CA LYS A 64 -2.41 2.72 5.82
C LYS A 64 -2.66 1.39 6.52
N LEU A 65 -3.82 0.77 6.28
CA LEU A 65 -4.16 -0.54 6.87
C LEU A 65 -3.16 -1.63 6.48
N SER A 66 -2.63 -1.57 5.26
CA SER A 66 -1.60 -2.52 4.80
C SER A 66 -0.28 -2.32 5.55
N PHE A 67 0.15 -1.08 5.80
CA PHE A 67 1.28 -0.79 6.70
C PHE A 67 1.00 -1.27 8.13
N GLU A 68 -0.21 -1.02 8.63
CA GLU A 68 -0.62 -1.35 9.98
C GLU A 68 -0.58 -2.86 10.23
N SER A 69 -1.10 -3.66 9.29
CA SER A 69 -1.08 -5.12 9.32
C SER A 69 0.37 -5.66 9.42
N GLU A 70 1.27 -5.18 8.56
CA GLU A 70 2.67 -5.62 8.53
C GLU A 70 3.43 -5.20 9.81
N LEU A 71 3.24 -3.96 10.28
CA LEU A 71 3.90 -3.47 11.50
C LEU A 71 3.37 -4.14 12.76
N LYS A 72 2.06 -4.42 12.85
CA LYS A 72 1.47 -5.21 13.94
C LYS A 72 2.05 -6.60 13.98
N ALA A 73 2.10 -7.28 12.84
CA ALA A 73 2.66 -8.61 12.72
C ALA A 73 4.16 -8.65 13.08
N ALA A 74 4.90 -7.55 12.86
CA ALA A 74 6.29 -7.41 13.27
C ALA A 74 6.49 -7.02 14.75
N GLY A 75 5.43 -6.65 15.47
CA GLY A 75 5.54 -6.08 16.82
C GLY A 75 6.21 -4.71 16.84
N LYS A 76 6.10 -3.94 15.74
CA LYS A 76 6.75 -2.63 15.55
C LYS A 76 5.76 -1.48 15.46
N LEU A 77 4.45 -1.74 15.47
CA LEU A 77 3.45 -0.68 15.60
C LEU A 77 3.34 -0.22 17.05
N ASP A 78 3.62 1.05 17.30
CA ASP A 78 3.39 1.72 18.57
C ASP A 78 2.80 3.12 18.33
N PRO A 79 1.51 3.34 18.66
CA PRO A 79 0.87 4.65 18.49
C PRO A 79 1.51 5.79 19.28
N ALA A 80 2.28 5.49 20.34
CA ALA A 80 2.97 6.48 21.17
C ALA A 80 4.42 6.75 20.71
N ALA A 81 4.89 6.08 19.65
CA ALA A 81 6.24 6.28 19.14
C ALA A 81 6.44 7.71 18.59
N GLY A 82 7.60 8.31 18.88
CA GLY A 82 7.99 9.63 18.35
C GLY A 82 8.33 9.64 16.86
N ILE A 83 8.43 8.46 16.23
CA ILE A 83 8.64 8.28 14.78
C ILE A 83 7.29 7.96 14.15
N VAL A 84 6.87 8.80 13.21
CA VAL A 84 5.57 8.69 12.54
C VAL A 84 5.79 8.51 11.05
N VAL A 85 5.26 7.41 10.50
CA VAL A 85 5.22 7.19 9.05
C VAL A 85 3.90 7.72 8.50
N THR A 86 3.97 8.55 7.46
CA THR A 86 2.82 9.10 6.74
C THR A 86 2.90 8.74 5.27
N GLY A 87 1.76 8.79 4.58
CA GLY A 87 1.69 8.44 3.17
C GLY A 87 0.80 9.39 2.37
N ARG A 88 1.15 9.58 1.11
CA ARG A 88 0.32 10.30 0.15
C ARG A 88 0.18 9.44 -1.10
N LEU A 89 -1.01 8.93 -1.36
CA LEU A 89 -1.30 8.09 -2.52
C LEU A 89 -1.25 8.94 -3.78
N THR A 90 -0.29 8.69 -4.66
CA THR A 90 -0.06 9.48 -5.89
C THR A 90 -0.52 8.75 -7.15
N GLU A 91 -0.73 7.44 -7.08
CA GLU A 91 -1.31 6.67 -8.19
C GLU A 91 -2.05 5.44 -7.67
N SER A 92 -3.20 5.16 -8.29
CA SER A 92 -4.07 4.03 -7.99
C SER A 92 -4.86 3.72 -9.25
N ARG A 93 -4.29 2.90 -10.15
CA ARG A 93 -4.92 2.58 -11.44
C ARG A 93 -4.74 1.13 -11.83
N ALA A 94 -5.67 0.63 -12.63
CA ALA A 94 -5.56 -0.66 -13.30
C ALA A 94 -5.95 -0.54 -14.76
N SER A 95 -5.63 -1.57 -15.53
CA SER A 95 -5.98 -1.67 -16.94
C SER A 95 -7.47 -1.90 -17.10
N GLU A 96 -8.09 -1.01 -17.90
CA GLU A 96 -9.45 -1.20 -18.39
C GLU A 96 -9.49 -2.14 -19.61
N ASN A 97 -8.33 -2.42 -20.22
CA ASN A 97 -8.21 -3.26 -21.40
C ASN A 97 -8.49 -4.73 -21.05
N LEU A 98 -9.53 -5.30 -21.68
CA LEU A 98 -9.90 -6.70 -21.47
C LEU A 98 -8.83 -7.69 -21.96
N SER A 99 -8.02 -7.31 -22.96
CA SER A 99 -7.01 -8.16 -23.60
C SER A 99 -5.63 -8.09 -22.94
N LYS A 100 -5.33 -7.07 -22.12
CA LYS A 100 -4.08 -6.95 -21.36
C LYS A 100 -4.34 -6.45 -19.94
N GLY A 101 -4.13 -7.32 -18.96
CA GLY A 101 -4.23 -6.98 -17.55
C GLY A 101 -2.96 -6.33 -17.00
N GLY A 102 -3.14 -5.34 -16.14
CA GLY A 102 -2.05 -4.70 -15.42
C GLY A 102 -2.56 -3.67 -14.44
N ALA A 103 -1.71 -3.24 -13.52
CA ALA A 103 -2.03 -2.19 -12.57
C ALA A 103 -0.79 -1.49 -12.05
N ALA A 104 -1.01 -0.31 -11.49
CA ALA A 104 0.02 0.49 -10.88
C ALA A 104 -0.50 1.14 -9.60
N LEU A 105 0.35 1.13 -8.58
CA LEU A 105 0.14 1.79 -7.30
C LEU A 105 1.40 2.60 -6.97
N ALA A 106 1.23 3.87 -6.63
CA ALA A 106 2.32 4.72 -6.19
C ALA A 106 1.92 5.58 -5.01
N ALA A 107 2.87 5.80 -4.12
CA ALA A 107 2.70 6.67 -2.98
C ALA A 107 4.02 7.36 -2.63
N GLU A 108 3.91 8.58 -2.14
CA GLU A 108 5.00 9.27 -1.45
C GLU A 108 4.92 8.93 0.03
N ILE A 109 5.96 8.31 0.57
CA ILE A 109 6.06 7.92 1.97
C ILE A 109 7.02 8.86 2.66
N SER A 110 6.60 9.36 3.82
CA SER A 110 7.43 10.23 4.66
C SER A 110 7.61 9.67 6.06
N VAL A 111 8.74 10.01 6.66
CA VAL A 111 9.02 9.78 8.08
C VAL A 111 9.09 11.14 8.76
N GLN A 112 8.33 11.30 9.82
CA GLN A 112 8.41 12.44 10.72
C GLN A 112 8.96 11.98 12.06
N ARG A 113 9.81 12.80 12.67
CA ARG A 113 10.29 12.61 14.04
C ARG A 113 9.88 13.80 14.87
N ASN A 114 9.08 13.57 15.90
CA ASN A 114 8.54 14.63 16.76
C ASN A 114 7.91 15.78 15.94
N GLY A 115 7.21 15.44 14.85
CA GLY A 115 6.56 16.39 13.93
C GLY A 115 7.47 16.98 12.83
N VAL A 116 8.78 16.72 12.84
CA VAL A 116 9.72 17.21 11.83
C VAL A 116 9.90 16.17 10.72
N PRO A 117 9.67 16.49 9.43
CA PRO A 117 9.96 15.58 8.33
C PRO A 117 11.46 15.33 8.21
N VAL A 118 11.87 14.07 8.30
CA VAL A 118 13.28 13.64 8.17
C VAL A 118 13.55 12.84 6.90
N PHE A 119 12.49 12.38 6.23
CA PHE A 119 12.57 11.61 5.00
C PHE A 119 11.27 11.74 4.23
N THR A 120 11.38 11.82 2.90
CA THR A 120 10.26 11.72 1.96
C THR A 120 10.76 11.08 0.67
N ARG A 121 10.07 10.06 0.17
CA ARG A 121 10.43 9.38 -1.08
C ARG A 121 9.20 8.82 -1.80
N PRO A 122 9.13 8.92 -3.14
CA PRO A 122 8.12 8.23 -3.93
C PRO A 122 8.45 6.74 -4.11
N TYR A 123 7.44 5.90 -3.99
CA TYR A 123 7.49 4.46 -4.27
C TYR A 123 6.43 4.09 -5.29
N ARG A 124 6.73 3.10 -6.12
CA ARG A 124 5.86 2.67 -7.21
C ARG A 124 6.03 1.18 -7.47
N ILE A 125 4.90 0.49 -7.56
CA ILE A 125 4.79 -0.87 -8.06
C ILE A 125 3.95 -0.86 -9.34
N ASP A 126 4.45 -1.53 -10.37
CA ASP A 126 3.72 -1.84 -11.60
C ASP A 126 3.66 -3.37 -11.74
N THR A 127 2.52 -3.88 -12.23
CA THR A 127 2.36 -5.30 -12.53
C THR A 127 1.66 -5.48 -13.86
N LEU A 128 2.03 -6.56 -14.54
CA LEU A 128 1.37 -7.06 -15.74
C LEU A 128 0.99 -8.52 -15.46
N TRP A 129 -0.25 -8.88 -15.76
CA TRP A 129 -0.69 -10.26 -15.64
C TRP A 129 -1.28 -10.74 -16.96
N LYS A 130 -1.07 -12.03 -17.25
CA LYS A 130 -1.56 -12.65 -18.48
C LYS A 130 -3.09 -12.65 -18.50
N SER A 131 -3.66 -12.25 -19.64
CA SER A 131 -5.12 -12.19 -19.86
C SER A 131 -5.76 -13.55 -20.17
N GLU A 132 -5.13 -14.65 -19.78
CA GLU A 132 -5.65 -16.02 -19.97
C GLU A 132 -6.92 -16.29 -19.14
N PHE A 133 -7.34 -15.33 -18.30
CA PHE A 133 -8.59 -15.38 -17.56
C PHE A 133 -9.81 -15.19 -18.47
N ILE A 134 -10.41 -16.31 -18.86
CA ILE A 134 -11.66 -16.40 -19.63
C ILE A 134 -12.86 -16.30 -18.67
N GLY A 135 -13.84 -15.46 -19.01
CA GLY A 135 -15.17 -15.45 -18.39
C GLY A 135 -15.24 -14.86 -16.97
N ALA A 136 -16.19 -15.35 -16.17
CA ALA A 136 -16.64 -14.74 -14.92
C ALA A 136 -15.60 -14.70 -13.78
N LEU A 137 -14.53 -15.50 -13.84
CA LEU A 137 -13.47 -15.54 -12.81
C LEU A 137 -12.46 -14.40 -12.94
N ALA A 138 -12.44 -13.72 -14.07
CA ALA A 138 -11.39 -12.79 -14.40
C ALA A 138 -11.47 -11.46 -13.66
N ILE A 139 -12.68 -11.00 -13.30
CA ILE A 139 -12.86 -9.76 -12.52
C ILE A 139 -12.44 -9.98 -11.06
N PRO A 140 -12.92 -11.02 -10.33
CA PRO A 140 -12.46 -11.29 -8.97
C PRO A 140 -10.94 -11.50 -8.88
N GLU A 141 -10.35 -12.16 -9.86
CA GLU A 141 -8.90 -12.32 -9.92
C GLU A 141 -8.18 -10.99 -10.16
N ALA A 142 -8.66 -10.15 -11.09
CA ALA A 142 -8.07 -8.84 -11.32
C ALA A 142 -8.15 -7.94 -10.08
N PHE A 143 -9.23 -8.04 -9.30
CA PHE A 143 -9.35 -7.34 -8.01
C PHE A 143 -8.33 -7.87 -6.99
N ARG A 144 -8.13 -9.19 -6.91
CA ARG A 144 -7.08 -9.78 -6.08
C ARG A 144 -5.70 -9.29 -6.49
N GLN A 145 -5.36 -9.37 -7.78
CA GLN A 145 -4.09 -8.91 -8.33
C GLN A 145 -3.83 -7.43 -8.00
N TYR A 146 -4.84 -6.57 -8.17
CA TYR A 146 -4.74 -5.17 -7.78
C TYR A 146 -4.43 -5.00 -6.28
N ASN A 147 -5.14 -5.72 -5.40
CA ASN A 147 -4.91 -5.64 -3.96
C ASN A 147 -3.52 -6.12 -3.53
N THR A 148 -2.88 -7.02 -4.29
CA THR A 148 -1.51 -7.47 -3.96
C THR A 148 -0.48 -6.34 -4.10
N LEU A 149 -0.78 -5.26 -4.82
CA LEU A 149 0.13 -4.12 -4.95
C LEU A 149 0.42 -3.43 -3.61
N TYR A 150 -0.52 -3.46 -2.67
CA TYR A 150 -0.37 -2.80 -1.37
C TYR A 150 0.72 -3.44 -0.51
N PRO A 151 0.68 -4.74 -0.17
CA PRO A 151 1.77 -5.38 0.57
C PRO A 151 3.09 -5.37 -0.22
N LEU A 152 3.05 -5.40 -1.56
CA LEU A 152 4.27 -5.24 -2.38
C LEU A 152 4.91 -3.86 -2.22
N LEU A 153 4.10 -2.80 -2.19
CA LEU A 153 4.59 -1.43 -1.96
C LEU A 153 5.14 -1.29 -0.54
N VAL A 154 4.46 -1.83 0.47
CA VAL A 154 4.96 -1.85 1.86
C VAL A 154 6.31 -2.55 1.92
N ARG A 155 6.44 -3.72 1.29
CA ARG A 155 7.71 -4.45 1.20
C ARG A 155 8.80 -3.63 0.54
N GLN A 156 8.52 -2.94 -0.57
CA GLN A 156 9.48 -2.07 -1.26
C GLN A 156 9.99 -0.95 -0.35
N VAL A 157 9.09 -0.34 0.43
CA VAL A 157 9.43 0.72 1.40
C VAL A 157 10.34 0.17 2.50
N PHE A 158 10.00 -0.97 3.10
CA PHE A 158 10.84 -1.56 4.16
C PHE A 158 12.11 -2.23 3.63
N ALA A 159 12.22 -2.49 2.34
CA ALA A 159 13.46 -2.93 1.69
C ALA A 159 14.43 -1.77 1.40
N ASP A 160 13.96 -0.51 1.45
CA ASP A 160 14.78 0.67 1.16
C ASP A 160 15.74 0.98 2.32
N PRO A 161 17.07 0.92 2.09
CA PRO A 161 18.05 1.20 3.13
C PRO A 161 17.99 2.63 3.68
N ASP A 162 17.62 3.62 2.84
CA ASP A 162 17.53 5.01 3.29
C ASP A 162 16.29 5.22 4.17
N PHE A 163 15.20 4.53 3.86
CA PHE A 163 14.02 4.52 4.72
C PHE A 163 14.35 3.87 6.07
N GLN A 164 14.98 2.69 6.06
CA GLN A 164 15.43 2.02 7.29
C GLN A 164 16.36 2.92 8.12
N LYS A 165 17.29 3.64 7.47
CA LYS A 165 18.18 4.60 8.12
C LYS A 165 17.41 5.77 8.73
N ALA A 166 16.44 6.33 8.01
CA ALA A 166 15.59 7.41 8.51
C ALA A 166 14.78 7.01 9.74
N LEU A 167 14.36 5.74 9.84
CA LEU A 167 13.71 5.22 11.05
C LEU A 167 14.69 5.15 12.24
N LYS A 168 15.94 4.75 12.02
CA LYS A 168 16.91 4.49 13.11
C LYS A 168 17.64 5.70 13.65
N GLN A 169 17.80 6.74 12.85
CA GLN A 169 18.62 7.88 13.25
C GLN A 169 18.06 8.50 14.56
N PRO A 170 18.91 8.93 15.49
CA PRO A 170 18.50 9.69 16.67
C PRO A 170 17.92 11.04 16.26
#